data_AF-A0A2I4BX27-F1
#
_entry.id   AF-A0A2I4BX27-F1
#
_cell.length_a   1.000
_cell.length_b   1.000
_cell.length_c   1.000
_cell.angle_alpha   90.00
_cell.angle_beta   90.00
_cell.angle_gamma   90.00
#
_symmetry.space_group_name_H-M   'P 1'
#
loop_
_entity.id
_entity.type
_entity.pdbx_description
1 polymer ?
#
loop_
_entity_poly.entity_id
_entity_poly.type
_entity_poly.pdbx_seq_one_letter_code
_entity_poly.pdbx_strand_id
1 'polypeptide(L)'
;MLTLLSLYFIAPTGHSLKSLDLVTMKKLDSKVNIIPIIAKADTISKSELHKFKIKIMSELVSNGVQIYQFPTDDEAVSEINASMNAHLPFAVVGSVEEVKVGNKSVRARQYPWGVVQVENESHCDFVKLREMLIRVNMEDLREQTHARHYELYRRCKLEEMGFKDTDPDSQPFSLQETYETKRKEFLGDLQRKEEEMRQMFVNKVKETEAELKEKEKELHDKFEQLKRMHQDEKRKVEEKRQDLDEEMNAFNRKKMASETLSLSQPLKKDKKN
;
A
#
# COMPACT_ATOMS: atom_id res chain seq x y z
N MET A 1 -10.80 -15.16 13.72
CA MET A 1 -10.14 -16.47 13.62
C MET A 1 -8.87 -16.40 14.47
N LEU A 2 -8.94 -16.79 15.75
CA LEU A 2 -7.73 -16.83 16.58
C LEU A 2 -6.88 -18.01 16.15
N THR A 3 -5.61 -17.74 15.88
CA THR A 3 -4.64 -18.78 15.54
C THR A 3 -4.16 -19.40 16.84
N LEU A 4 -4.49 -20.67 17.06
CA LEU A 4 -4.12 -21.39 18.30
C LEU A 4 -2.60 -21.60 18.40
N LEU A 5 -1.95 -21.69 17.25
CA LEU A 5 -0.55 -22.10 17.17
C LEU A 5 0.16 -21.57 15.92
N SER A 6 1.42 -21.16 16.08
CA SER A 6 2.33 -20.79 14.99
C SER A 6 3.58 -21.68 15.00
N LEU A 7 3.71 -22.55 13.99
CA LEU A 7 4.94 -23.29 13.72
C LEU A 7 5.95 -22.37 13.01
N TYR A 8 7.03 -21.99 13.70
CA TYR A 8 8.04 -21.08 13.15
C TYR A 8 9.22 -21.84 12.57
N PHE A 9 9.33 -21.88 11.24
CA PHE A 9 10.38 -22.61 10.53
C PHE A 9 11.70 -21.83 10.50
N ILE A 10 12.71 -22.34 11.20
CA ILE A 10 14.08 -21.85 11.22
C ILE A 10 14.88 -22.56 10.14
N ALA A 11 15.61 -21.78 9.35
CA ALA A 11 16.48 -22.33 8.31
C ALA A 11 17.67 -23.10 8.93
N PRO A 12 18.04 -24.26 8.37
CA PRO A 12 19.14 -25.08 8.89
C PRO A 12 20.50 -24.51 8.48
N THR A 13 20.89 -23.36 9.04
CA THR A 13 22.18 -22.71 8.73
C THR A 13 23.36 -23.33 9.50
N GLY A 14 23.08 -24.01 10.62
CA GLY A 14 24.10 -24.58 11.52
C GLY A 14 24.85 -23.53 12.37
N HIS A 15 24.49 -22.25 12.27
CA HIS A 15 25.14 -21.15 12.98
C HIS A 15 24.24 -20.54 14.06
N SER A 16 23.74 -19.33 13.86
CA SER A 16 22.84 -18.61 14.76
C SER A 16 21.47 -18.43 14.13
N LEU A 17 20.52 -17.98 14.95
CA LEU A 17 19.23 -17.52 14.47
C LEU A 17 19.43 -16.24 13.64
N LYS A 18 18.64 -16.05 12.57
CA LYS A 18 18.73 -14.82 11.79
C LYS A 18 18.14 -13.66 12.59
N SER A 19 18.68 -12.46 12.41
CA SER A 19 18.11 -11.25 13.05
C SER A 19 16.63 -11.04 12.69
N LEU A 20 16.25 -11.37 11.45
CA LEU A 20 14.85 -11.34 11.01
C LEU A 20 13.98 -12.31 11.82
N ASP A 21 14.49 -13.51 12.11
CA ASP A 21 13.77 -14.53 12.87
C ASP A 21 13.52 -14.06 14.31
N LEU A 22 14.53 -13.47 14.95
CA LEU A 22 14.42 -12.86 16.28
C LEU A 22 13.37 -11.75 16.31
N VAL A 23 13.44 -10.78 15.40
CA VAL A 23 12.49 -9.66 15.34
C VAL A 23 11.06 -10.16 15.07
N THR A 24 10.91 -11.19 14.23
CA THR A 24 9.60 -11.73 13.86
C THR A 24 9.00 -12.49 15.03
N MET A 25 9.74 -13.41 15.66
CA MET A 25 9.27 -14.12 16.85
C MET A 25 8.99 -13.15 18.00
N LYS A 26 9.79 -12.11 18.18
CA LYS A 26 9.55 -11.08 19.21
C LYS A 26 8.28 -10.26 19.00
N LYS A 27 7.80 -10.13 17.77
CA LYS A 27 6.51 -9.48 17.47
C LYS A 27 5.32 -10.44 17.57
N LEU A 28 5.58 -11.74 17.50
CA LEU A 28 4.57 -12.79 17.51
C LEU A 28 4.36 -13.40 18.92
N ASP A 29 5.36 -13.32 19.80
CA ASP A 29 5.38 -13.96 21.12
C ASP A 29 4.19 -13.58 22.02
N SER A 30 3.68 -12.35 21.87
CA SER A 30 2.52 -11.83 22.59
C SER A 30 1.18 -12.17 21.94
N LYS A 31 1.18 -12.65 20.68
CA LYS A 31 -0.03 -12.83 19.88
C LYS A 31 -0.43 -14.28 19.67
N VAL A 32 0.54 -15.18 19.61
CA VAL A 32 0.32 -16.59 19.28
C VAL A 32 1.31 -17.47 20.02
N ASN A 33 0.93 -18.71 20.29
CA ASN A 33 1.83 -19.73 20.81
C ASN A 33 2.84 -20.12 19.72
N ILE A 34 4.12 -19.78 19.91
CA ILE A 34 5.18 -20.06 18.93
C ILE A 34 5.89 -21.36 19.27
N ILE A 35 5.97 -22.28 18.30
CA ILE A 35 6.86 -23.45 18.38
C ILE A 35 7.96 -23.29 17.34
N PRO A 36 9.21 -23.10 17.75
CA PRO A 36 10.34 -23.06 16.82
C PRO A 36 10.65 -24.47 16.31
N ILE A 37 10.77 -24.60 14.99
CA ILE A 37 11.12 -25.86 14.31
C ILE A 37 12.26 -25.63 13.32
N ILE A 38 13.28 -26.49 13.36
CA ILE A 38 14.39 -26.47 12.41
C ILE A 38 13.93 -27.24 11.17
N ALA A 39 13.79 -26.52 10.06
CA ALA A 39 13.37 -27.09 8.78
C ALA A 39 14.52 -27.89 8.13
N LYS A 40 14.18 -28.91 7.33
CA LYS A 40 15.16 -29.71 6.54
C LYS A 40 16.35 -30.15 7.40
N ALA A 41 16.06 -30.69 8.58
CA ALA A 41 17.09 -31.08 9.55
C ALA A 41 18.06 -32.15 9.03
N ASP A 42 17.69 -32.87 7.97
CA ASP A 42 18.53 -33.83 7.25
C ASP A 42 19.74 -33.19 6.54
N THR A 43 19.81 -31.87 6.49
CA THR A 43 20.95 -31.11 5.94
C THR A 43 22.05 -30.82 6.97
N ILE A 44 21.82 -31.08 8.26
CA ILE A 44 22.76 -30.82 9.35
C ILE A 44 23.17 -32.15 10.01
N SER A 45 24.44 -32.31 10.38
CA SER A 45 24.88 -33.47 11.15
C SER A 45 24.33 -33.46 12.58
N LYS A 46 24.22 -34.63 13.23
CA LYS A 46 23.68 -34.73 14.61
C LYS A 46 24.45 -33.88 15.63
N SER A 47 25.78 -33.82 15.50
CA SER A 47 26.64 -33.05 16.42
C SER A 47 26.48 -31.53 16.23
N GLU A 48 26.36 -31.06 15.00
CA GLU A 48 26.09 -29.66 14.67
C GLU A 48 24.66 -29.28 15.07
N LEU A 49 23.68 -30.15 14.84
CA LEU A 49 22.29 -29.94 15.21
C LEU A 49 22.16 -29.73 16.72
N HIS A 50 22.86 -30.52 17.53
CA HIS A 50 22.85 -30.36 18.99
C HIS A 50 23.39 -28.98 19.42
N LYS A 51 24.53 -28.55 18.86
CA LYS A 51 25.09 -27.22 19.11
C LYS A 51 24.14 -26.11 18.63
N PHE A 52 23.50 -26.30 17.49
CA PHE A 52 22.58 -25.35 16.89
C PHE A 52 21.31 -25.16 17.74
N LYS A 53 20.73 -26.25 18.25
CA LYS A 53 19.58 -26.19 19.19
C LYS A 53 19.91 -25.38 20.44
N ILE A 54 21.05 -25.65 21.08
CA ILE A 54 21.49 -24.91 22.28
C ILE A 54 21.63 -23.42 21.96
N LYS A 55 22.25 -23.09 20.82
CA LYS A 55 22.46 -21.70 20.42
C LYS A 55 21.14 -20.96 20.13
N ILE A 56 20.21 -21.58 19.41
CA ILE A 56 18.88 -21.01 19.16
C ILE A 56 18.17 -20.74 20.49
N MET A 57 18.12 -21.73 21.39
CA MET A 57 17.44 -21.58 22.68
C MET A 57 18.07 -20.49 23.53
N SER A 58 19.41 -20.42 23.56
CA SER A 58 20.13 -19.34 24.25
C SER A 58 19.78 -17.97 23.67
N GLU A 59 19.77 -17.82 22.34
CA GLU A 59 19.45 -16.54 21.69
C GLU A 59 17.99 -16.12 21.94
N LEU A 60 17.04 -17.05 21.96
CA LEU A 60 15.63 -16.78 22.29
C LEU A 60 15.49 -16.27 23.73
N VAL A 61 16.15 -16.93 24.68
CA VAL A 61 16.13 -16.53 26.10
C VAL A 61 16.80 -15.16 26.29
N SER A 62 17.98 -14.94 25.73
CA SER A 62 18.71 -13.66 25.86
C SER A 62 17.95 -12.47 25.27
N ASN A 63 17.15 -12.68 24.23
CA ASN A 63 16.29 -11.65 23.63
C ASN A 63 14.88 -11.58 24.26
N GLY A 64 14.61 -12.41 25.28
CA GLY A 64 13.33 -12.45 25.98
C GLY A 64 12.16 -12.81 25.08
N VAL A 65 12.38 -13.66 24.06
CA VAL A 65 11.32 -14.17 23.18
C VAL A 65 10.58 -15.29 23.90
N GLN A 66 9.27 -15.11 24.09
CA GLN A 66 8.44 -16.12 24.74
C GLN A 66 7.96 -17.14 23.70
N ILE A 67 8.50 -18.35 23.77
CA ILE A 67 8.01 -19.50 23.00
C ILE A 67 7.05 -20.32 23.85
N TYR A 68 6.21 -21.12 23.19
CA TYR A 68 5.34 -22.05 23.86
C TYR A 68 6.17 -23.13 24.57
N GLN A 69 5.90 -23.31 25.86
CA GLN A 69 6.43 -24.39 26.67
C GLN A 69 5.26 -25.21 27.19
N PHE A 70 5.43 -26.53 27.18
CA PHE A 70 4.40 -27.41 27.67
C PHE A 70 4.21 -27.25 29.17
N PRO A 71 2.96 -27.25 29.65
CA PRO A 71 2.67 -27.23 31.09
C PRO A 71 3.22 -28.50 31.73
N THR A 72 3.87 -28.35 32.89
CA THR A 72 4.45 -29.47 33.67
C THR A 72 3.73 -29.63 35.02
N ASP A 73 2.58 -28.99 35.13
CA ASP A 73 1.81 -28.76 36.35
C ASP A 73 0.99 -30.00 36.74
N ASP A 74 0.56 -30.78 35.75
CA ASP A 74 -0.13 -32.06 35.94
C ASP A 74 0.89 -33.20 36.01
N GLU A 75 1.00 -33.83 37.19
CA GLU A 75 1.90 -34.97 37.43
C GLU A 75 1.71 -36.13 36.44
N ALA A 76 0.51 -36.33 35.88
CA ALA A 76 0.23 -37.42 34.94
C ALA A 76 0.94 -37.25 33.59
N VAL A 77 1.23 -36.00 33.18
CA VAL A 77 1.86 -35.67 31.89
C VAL A 77 3.15 -34.86 32.04
N SER A 78 3.53 -34.50 33.26
CA SER A 78 4.70 -33.68 33.56
C SER A 78 6.01 -34.25 33.00
N GLU A 79 6.26 -35.55 33.19
CA GLU A 79 7.47 -36.20 32.67
C GLU A 79 7.55 -36.17 31.15
N ILE A 80 6.42 -36.43 30.48
CA ILE A 80 6.32 -36.42 29.02
C ILE A 80 6.52 -34.99 28.51
N ASN A 81 5.86 -34.01 29.11
CA ASN A 81 5.94 -32.61 28.71
C ASN A 81 7.34 -32.00 28.97
N ALA A 82 7.99 -32.36 30.07
CA ALA A 82 9.38 -31.98 30.33
C ALA A 82 10.33 -32.55 29.28
N SER A 83 10.15 -33.83 28.90
CA SER A 83 10.90 -34.46 27.82
C SER A 83 10.66 -33.78 26.48
N MET A 84 9.41 -33.40 26.16
CA MET A 84 9.08 -32.70 24.92
C MET A 84 9.67 -31.28 24.88
N ASN A 85 9.63 -30.55 26.00
CA ASN A 85 10.26 -29.24 26.14
C ASN A 85 11.78 -29.31 25.88
N ALA A 86 12.45 -30.38 26.32
CA ALA A 86 13.88 -30.58 26.09
C ALA A 86 14.26 -30.80 24.61
N HIS A 87 13.30 -31.19 23.75
CA HIS A 87 13.54 -31.38 22.33
C HIS A 87 13.39 -30.10 21.50
N LEU A 88 12.90 -29.01 22.09
CA LEU A 88 12.76 -27.71 21.42
C LEU A 88 14.13 -27.10 21.12
N PRO A 89 14.31 -26.48 19.93
CA PRO A 89 13.42 -26.51 18.77
C PRO A 89 13.39 -27.88 18.07
N PHE A 90 12.23 -28.33 17.58
CA PHE A 90 12.11 -29.65 16.93
C PHE A 90 12.83 -29.68 15.59
N ALA A 91 13.65 -30.71 15.36
CA ALA A 91 14.37 -30.89 14.11
C ALA A 91 13.54 -31.78 13.17
N VAL A 92 12.91 -31.18 12.16
CA VAL A 92 11.92 -31.88 11.32
C VAL A 92 12.38 -32.08 9.89
N VAL A 93 11.97 -33.22 9.34
CA VAL A 93 12.16 -33.59 7.94
C VAL A 93 10.79 -33.91 7.36
N GLY A 94 10.44 -33.27 6.26
CA GLY A 94 9.18 -33.52 5.55
C GLY A 94 9.44 -34.32 4.27
N SER A 95 8.60 -35.33 4.03
CA SER A 95 8.52 -36.04 2.75
C SER A 95 7.07 -36.43 2.46
N VAL A 96 6.70 -36.32 1.18
CA VAL A 96 5.45 -36.85 0.62
C VAL A 96 5.70 -38.20 -0.07
N GLU A 97 6.95 -38.48 -0.43
CA GLU A 97 7.34 -39.71 -1.13
C GLU A 97 7.42 -40.88 -0.15
N GLU A 98 6.85 -42.01 -0.56
CA GLU A 98 6.97 -43.28 0.15
C GLU A 98 8.00 -44.16 -0.53
N VAL A 99 8.93 -44.69 0.28
CA VAL A 99 9.97 -45.60 -0.17
C VAL A 99 9.79 -46.93 0.56
N LYS A 100 9.90 -48.03 -0.18
CA LYS A 100 9.82 -49.37 0.40
C LYS A 100 11.15 -49.72 1.07
N VAL A 101 11.18 -49.65 2.39
CA VAL A 101 12.35 -50.05 3.20
C VAL A 101 12.04 -51.40 3.84
N GLY A 102 12.62 -52.48 3.30
CA GLY A 102 12.27 -53.85 3.67
C GLY A 102 10.84 -54.21 3.25
N ASN A 103 10.00 -54.62 4.21
CA ASN A 103 8.60 -55.02 3.97
C ASN A 103 7.56 -53.92 4.22
N LYS A 104 7.98 -52.71 4.61
CA LYS A 104 7.06 -51.60 4.92
C LYS A 104 7.27 -50.42 3.96
N SER A 105 6.16 -49.81 3.53
CA SER A 105 6.18 -48.50 2.87
C SER A 105 6.31 -47.44 3.95
N VAL A 106 7.33 -46.59 3.87
CA VAL A 106 7.57 -45.51 4.84
C VAL A 106 7.83 -44.20 4.12
N ARG A 107 7.30 -43.10 4.67
CA ARG A 107 7.59 -41.76 4.17
C ARG A 107 9.05 -41.42 4.41
N ALA A 108 9.79 -41.15 3.35
CA ALA A 108 11.23 -40.96 3.44
C ALA A 108 11.76 -40.03 2.34
N ARG A 109 12.95 -39.47 2.56
CA ARG A 109 13.73 -38.76 1.52
C ARG A 109 14.86 -39.68 1.07
N GLN A 110 14.93 -39.97 -0.22
CA GLN A 110 15.97 -40.82 -0.79
C GLN A 110 17.11 -39.97 -1.36
N TYR A 111 18.32 -40.27 -0.91
CA TYR A 111 19.57 -39.69 -1.42
C TYR A 111 20.48 -40.81 -1.95
N PRO A 112 21.47 -40.50 -2.82
CA PRO A 112 22.43 -41.49 -3.30
C PRO A 112 23.20 -42.20 -2.18
N TRP A 113 23.40 -41.53 -1.04
CA TRP A 113 24.14 -42.04 0.12
C TRP A 113 23.25 -42.70 1.19
N GLY A 114 21.92 -42.67 1.05
CA GLY A 114 21.03 -43.27 2.06
C GLY A 114 19.61 -42.75 2.04
N VAL A 115 18.77 -43.31 2.93
CA VAL A 115 17.34 -42.99 3.01
C VAL A 115 17.02 -42.43 4.39
N VAL A 116 16.50 -41.19 4.42
CA VAL A 116 16.07 -40.52 5.65
C VAL A 116 14.58 -40.78 5.87
N GLN A 117 14.27 -41.73 6.75
CA GLN A 117 12.90 -42.03 7.19
C GLN A 117 12.34 -40.90 8.09
N VAL A 118 11.17 -40.38 7.75
CA VAL A 118 10.51 -39.27 8.48
C VAL A 118 9.94 -39.72 9.82
N GLU A 119 9.42 -40.95 9.92
CA GLU A 119 8.81 -41.47 11.15
C GLU A 119 9.82 -42.13 12.09
N ASN A 120 11.11 -42.07 11.78
CA ASN A 120 12.15 -42.64 12.59
C ASN A 120 12.74 -41.58 13.55
N GLU A 121 12.55 -41.78 14.85
CA GLU A 121 13.03 -40.85 15.89
C GLU A 121 14.55 -40.71 15.94
N SER A 122 15.30 -41.69 15.42
CA SER A 122 16.75 -41.58 15.33
C SER A 122 17.21 -40.64 14.21
N HIS A 123 16.33 -40.29 13.27
CA HIS A 123 16.61 -39.43 12.13
C HIS A 123 16.06 -38.01 12.32
N CYS A 124 14.86 -37.86 12.86
CA CYS A 124 14.27 -36.56 13.12
C CYS A 124 13.20 -36.59 14.22
N ASP A 125 12.83 -35.40 14.71
CA ASP A 125 11.87 -35.22 15.80
C ASP A 125 10.41 -35.13 15.32
N PHE A 126 10.11 -35.58 14.09
CA PHE A 126 8.77 -35.45 13.51
C PHE A 126 7.69 -36.19 14.34
N VAL A 127 8.01 -37.38 14.85
CA VAL A 127 7.09 -38.15 15.71
C VAL A 127 6.75 -37.35 16.97
N LYS A 128 7.76 -36.75 17.61
CA LYS A 128 7.60 -35.92 18.81
C LYS A 128 6.74 -34.69 18.54
N LEU A 129 7.00 -33.99 17.42
CA LEU A 129 6.16 -32.86 17.00
C LEU A 129 4.71 -33.29 16.75
N ARG A 130 4.48 -34.44 16.08
CA ARG A 130 3.13 -34.94 15.81
C ARG A 130 2.37 -35.28 17.10
N GLU A 131 3.03 -35.98 18.02
CA GLU A 131 2.44 -36.35 19.30
C GLU A 131 2.13 -35.12 20.16
N MET A 132 3.03 -34.13 20.15
CA MET A 132 2.80 -32.82 20.73
C MET A 132 1.47 -32.20 20.24
N LEU A 133 1.30 -32.13 18.92
CA LEU A 133 0.25 -31.30 18.33
C LEU A 133 -1.12 -31.96 18.42
N ILE A 134 -1.19 -33.28 18.31
CA ILE A 134 -2.46 -33.98 18.12
C ILE A 134 -2.94 -34.63 19.41
N ARG A 135 -2.03 -35.06 20.30
CA ARG A 135 -2.35 -36.08 21.31
C ARG A 135 -2.64 -35.53 22.70
N VAL A 136 -1.97 -34.45 23.12
CA VAL A 136 -2.04 -33.99 24.52
C VAL A 136 -2.38 -32.50 24.65
N ASN A 137 -1.94 -31.64 23.71
CA ASN A 137 -1.80 -30.21 24.02
C ASN A 137 -2.66 -29.26 23.18
N MET A 138 -3.63 -29.75 22.39
CA MET A 138 -4.55 -28.87 21.66
C MET A 138 -5.46 -28.07 22.59
N GLU A 139 -5.90 -28.66 23.70
CA GLU A 139 -6.76 -27.97 24.68
C GLU A 139 -5.97 -26.90 25.43
N ASP A 140 -4.76 -27.21 25.88
CA ASP A 140 -3.87 -26.23 26.52
C ASP A 140 -3.50 -25.07 25.57
N LEU A 141 -3.15 -25.36 24.32
CA LEU A 141 -2.90 -24.32 23.31
C LEU A 141 -4.11 -23.41 23.13
N ARG A 142 -5.33 -23.96 23.17
CA ARG A 142 -6.58 -23.19 23.11
C ARG A 142 -6.78 -22.34 24.36
N GLU A 143 -6.56 -22.91 25.54
CA GLU A 143 -6.70 -22.20 26.81
C GLU A 143 -5.70 -21.05 26.91
N GLN A 144 -4.41 -21.28 26.62
CA GLN A 144 -3.39 -20.23 26.60
C GLN A 144 -3.72 -19.14 25.56
N THR A 145 -4.22 -19.54 24.38
CA THR A 145 -4.62 -18.57 23.36
C THR A 145 -5.74 -17.67 23.86
N HIS A 146 -6.72 -18.22 24.58
CA HIS A 146 -7.84 -17.46 25.13
C HIS A 146 -7.41 -16.62 26.35
N ALA A 147 -6.86 -17.25 27.38
CA ALA A 147 -6.56 -16.61 28.65
C ALA A 147 -5.42 -15.57 28.57
N ARG A 148 -4.48 -15.74 27.63
CA ARG A 148 -3.31 -14.86 27.51
C ARG A 148 -3.34 -14.00 26.26
N HIS A 149 -3.32 -14.61 25.08
CA HIS A 149 -3.14 -13.86 23.84
C HIS A 149 -4.38 -13.04 23.47
N TYR A 150 -5.57 -13.64 23.60
CA TYR A 150 -6.83 -12.94 23.36
C TYR A 150 -7.08 -11.88 24.42
N GLU A 151 -6.91 -12.18 25.71
CA GLU A 151 -7.11 -11.18 26.77
C GLU A 151 -6.13 -10.00 26.66
N LEU A 152 -4.87 -10.24 26.27
CA LEU A 152 -3.94 -9.15 26.00
C LEU A 152 -4.43 -8.25 24.86
N TYR A 153 -4.86 -8.87 23.74
CA TYR A 153 -5.45 -8.15 22.62
C TYR A 153 -6.72 -7.40 23.02
N ARG A 154 -7.61 -8.05 23.78
CA ARG A 154 -8.88 -7.51 24.26
C ARG A 154 -8.62 -6.28 25.14
N ARG A 155 -7.71 -6.37 26.11
CA ARG A 155 -7.32 -5.25 26.96
C ARG A 155 -6.79 -4.08 26.14
N CYS A 156 -5.81 -4.32 25.25
CA CYS A 156 -5.28 -3.24 24.41
C CYS A 156 -6.35 -2.62 23.50
N LYS A 157 -7.27 -3.42 22.95
CA LYS A 157 -8.37 -2.90 22.12
C LYS A 157 -9.38 -2.11 22.92
N LEU A 158 -9.70 -2.54 24.13
CA LEU A 158 -10.58 -1.83 25.05
C LEU A 158 -9.95 -0.48 25.44
N GLU A 159 -8.66 -0.45 25.75
CA GLU A 159 -7.91 0.79 26.01
C GLU A 159 -7.93 1.74 24.81
N GLU A 160 -7.69 1.25 23.58
CA GLU A 160 -7.80 2.05 22.34
C GLU A 160 -9.23 2.58 22.09
N MET A 161 -10.24 1.85 22.55
CA MET A 161 -11.64 2.28 22.49
C MET A 161 -12.01 3.28 23.60
N GLY A 162 -11.11 3.54 24.56
CA GLY A 162 -11.31 4.47 25.67
C GLY A 162 -11.75 3.82 26.98
N PHE A 163 -11.82 2.49 27.04
CA PHE A 163 -12.09 1.75 28.26
C PHE A 163 -10.78 1.59 29.04
N LYS A 164 -10.53 2.48 30.01
CA LYS A 164 -9.52 2.26 31.05
C LYS A 164 -10.21 1.62 32.25
N ASP A 165 -9.54 0.68 32.90
CA ASP A 165 -9.96 0.22 34.23
C ASP A 165 -9.79 1.41 35.20
N THR A 166 -10.83 2.20 35.36
CA THR A 166 -10.90 3.24 36.38
C THR A 166 -11.12 2.59 37.74
N ASP A 167 -10.52 3.19 38.77
CA ASP A 167 -10.61 2.81 40.18
C ASP A 167 -11.99 2.31 40.63
N PRO A 168 -12.07 1.43 41.65
CA PRO A 168 -13.32 0.85 42.15
C PRO A 168 -14.37 1.86 42.66
N ASP A 169 -14.04 3.16 42.68
CA ASP A 169 -14.91 4.26 43.08
C ASP A 169 -15.47 5.07 41.89
N SER A 170 -15.12 4.69 40.65
CA SER A 170 -15.65 5.33 39.44
C SER A 170 -16.97 4.66 39.03
N GLN A 171 -18.01 5.46 38.80
CA GLN A 171 -19.32 4.99 38.34
C GLN A 171 -19.19 4.00 37.17
N PRO A 172 -20.08 3.00 37.05
CA PRO A 172 -20.06 2.05 35.96
C PRO A 172 -20.11 2.80 34.62
N PHE A 173 -18.97 2.83 33.93
CA PHE A 173 -18.80 3.52 32.66
C PHE A 173 -19.73 2.84 31.64
N SER A 174 -20.77 3.55 31.20
CA SER A 174 -21.80 2.98 30.33
C SER A 174 -21.24 2.74 28.93
N LEU A 175 -21.19 1.48 28.51
CA LEU A 175 -20.83 1.07 27.14
C LEU A 175 -21.52 1.93 26.08
N GLN A 176 -22.79 2.27 26.32
CA GLN A 176 -23.62 3.06 25.41
C GLN A 176 -23.10 4.49 25.22
N GLU A 177 -22.58 5.10 26.28
CA GLU A 177 -22.10 6.49 26.27
C GLU A 177 -20.80 6.63 25.47
N THR A 178 -19.91 5.62 25.53
CA THR A 178 -18.70 5.56 24.70
C THR A 178 -19.03 5.36 23.22
N TYR A 179 -20.00 4.49 22.91
CA TYR A 179 -20.49 4.32 21.53
C TYR A 179 -21.13 5.61 21.01
N GLU A 180 -21.91 6.30 21.83
CA GLU A 180 -22.53 7.59 21.47
C GLU A 180 -21.48 8.69 21.29
N THR A 181 -20.44 8.71 22.13
CA THR A 181 -19.32 9.66 22.03
C THR A 181 -18.50 9.42 20.77
N LYS A 182 -18.05 8.19 20.51
CA LYS A 182 -17.34 7.83 19.26
C LYS A 182 -18.19 8.09 18.02
N ARG A 183 -19.51 7.86 18.09
CA ARG A 183 -20.44 8.18 17.00
C ARG A 183 -20.57 9.69 16.78
N LYS A 184 -20.62 10.49 17.85
CA LYS A 184 -20.61 11.96 17.77
C LYS A 184 -19.29 12.49 17.20
N GLU A 185 -18.15 11.98 17.64
CA GLU A 185 -16.84 12.35 17.07
C GLU A 185 -16.77 12.03 15.58
N PHE A 186 -17.20 10.83 15.18
CA PHE A 186 -17.21 10.42 13.78
C PHE A 186 -18.13 11.32 12.93
N LEU A 187 -19.32 11.66 13.45
CA LEU A 187 -20.24 12.60 12.78
C LEU A 187 -19.62 14.01 12.67
N GLY A 188 -18.93 14.48 13.70
CA GLY A 188 -18.23 15.77 13.69
C GLY A 188 -17.09 15.81 12.67
N ASP A 189 -16.30 14.74 12.59
CA ASP A 189 -15.23 14.61 11.58
C ASP A 189 -15.78 14.54 10.16
N LEU A 190 -16.94 13.88 9.96
CA LEU A 190 -17.61 13.83 8.67
C LEU A 190 -18.11 15.22 8.24
N GLN A 191 -18.73 15.96 9.17
CA GLN A 191 -19.17 17.34 8.93
C GLN A 191 -17.99 18.27 8.63
N ARG A 192 -16.87 18.13 9.35
CA ARG A 192 -15.67 18.93 9.08
C ARG A 192 -15.11 18.66 7.68
N LYS A 193 -15.04 17.39 7.27
CA LYS A 193 -14.62 17.03 5.90
C LYS A 193 -15.58 17.53 4.84
N GLU A 194 -16.89 17.49 5.11
CA GLU A 194 -17.91 18.04 4.21
C GLU A 194 -17.76 19.55 4.06
N GLU A 195 -17.56 20.28 5.16
CA GLU A 195 -17.35 21.73 5.15
C GLU A 195 -16.03 22.09 4.43
N GLU A 196 -14.95 21.36 4.68
CA GLU A 196 -13.69 21.53 3.95
C GLU A 196 -13.87 21.32 2.44
N MET A 197 -14.60 20.27 2.04
CA MET A 197 -14.90 20.01 0.62
C MET A 197 -15.77 21.11 0.00
N ARG A 198 -16.77 21.59 0.75
CA ARG A 198 -17.64 22.69 0.33
C ARG A 198 -16.85 23.99 0.18
N GLN A 199 -15.98 24.31 1.13
CA GLN A 199 -15.12 25.48 1.09
C GLN A 199 -14.15 25.42 -0.10
N MET A 200 -13.56 24.25 -0.37
CA MET A 200 -12.72 24.04 -1.56
C MET A 200 -13.51 24.26 -2.84
N PHE A 201 -14.74 23.75 -2.94
CA PHE A 201 -15.59 23.97 -4.10
C PHE A 201 -15.91 25.46 -4.31
N VAL A 202 -16.30 26.17 -3.26
CA VAL A 202 -16.60 27.61 -3.33
C VAL A 202 -15.38 28.42 -3.76
N ASN A 203 -14.20 28.11 -3.21
CA ASN A 203 -12.96 28.76 -3.61
C ASN A 203 -12.63 28.47 -5.08
N LYS A 204 -12.81 27.22 -5.52
CA LYS A 204 -12.57 26.81 -6.91
C LYS A 204 -13.49 27.54 -7.88
N VAL A 205 -14.78 27.64 -7.55
CA VAL A 205 -15.77 28.38 -8.35
C VAL A 205 -15.38 29.85 -8.45
N LYS A 206 -15.02 30.48 -7.33
CA LYS A 206 -14.63 31.89 -7.29
C LYS A 206 -13.36 32.17 -8.12
N GLU A 207 -12.37 31.27 -8.08
CA GLU A 207 -11.16 31.34 -8.89
C GLU A 207 -11.50 31.24 -10.38
N THR A 208 -12.30 30.24 -10.79
CA THR A 208 -12.72 30.09 -12.19
C THR A 208 -13.58 31.24 -12.70
N GLU A 209 -14.45 31.81 -11.87
CA GLU A 209 -15.26 32.97 -12.23
C GLU A 209 -14.40 34.22 -12.44
N ALA A 210 -13.38 34.42 -11.59
CA ALA A 210 -12.41 35.50 -11.76
C ALA A 210 -11.59 35.35 -13.05
N GLU A 211 -11.11 34.14 -13.36
CA GLU A 211 -10.41 33.85 -14.60
C GLU A 211 -11.29 34.08 -15.85
N LEU A 212 -12.56 33.65 -15.80
CA LEU A 212 -13.53 33.88 -16.86
C LEU A 212 -13.74 35.37 -17.10
N LYS A 213 -13.91 36.14 -16.02
CA LYS A 213 -14.09 37.59 -16.09
C LYS A 213 -12.87 38.31 -16.67
N GLU A 214 -11.67 37.86 -16.35
CA GLU A 214 -10.43 38.41 -16.92
C GLU A 214 -10.35 38.09 -18.42
N LYS A 215 -10.65 36.84 -18.82
CA LYS A 215 -10.69 36.45 -20.24
C LYS A 215 -11.76 37.19 -21.03
N GLU A 216 -12.93 37.42 -20.46
CA GLU A 216 -13.99 38.24 -21.09
C GLU A 216 -13.52 39.67 -21.32
N LYS A 217 -12.85 40.27 -20.31
CA LYS A 217 -12.29 41.61 -20.42
C LYS A 217 -11.22 41.68 -21.52
N GLU A 218 -10.28 40.73 -21.55
CA GLU A 218 -9.27 40.67 -22.62
C GLU A 218 -9.90 40.52 -24.00
N LEU A 219 -10.93 39.68 -24.12
CA LEU A 219 -11.64 39.47 -25.38
C LEU A 219 -12.33 40.76 -25.83
N HIS A 220 -12.92 41.50 -24.89
CA HIS A 220 -13.55 42.78 -25.13
C HIS A 220 -12.54 43.84 -25.60
N ASP A 221 -11.39 43.94 -24.92
CA ASP A 221 -10.31 44.87 -25.27
C ASP A 221 -9.74 44.55 -26.68
N LYS A 222 -9.53 43.27 -26.99
CA LYS A 222 -9.13 42.80 -28.32
C LYS A 222 -10.16 43.16 -29.39
N PHE A 223 -11.45 42.99 -29.09
CA PHE A 223 -12.53 43.35 -30.01
C PHE A 223 -12.56 44.84 -30.32
N GLU A 224 -12.45 45.70 -29.30
CA GLU A 224 -12.40 47.16 -29.49
C GLU A 224 -11.14 47.60 -30.25
N GLN A 225 -9.99 46.96 -30.00
CA GLN A 225 -8.77 47.21 -30.77
C GLN A 225 -8.92 46.85 -32.25
N LEU A 226 -9.45 45.65 -32.55
CA LEU A 226 -9.73 45.19 -33.91
C LEU A 226 -10.72 46.11 -34.62
N LYS A 227 -11.77 46.56 -33.91
CA LYS A 227 -12.77 47.49 -34.44
C LYS A 227 -12.17 48.86 -34.81
N ARG A 228 -11.27 49.40 -33.98
CA ARG A 228 -10.53 50.63 -34.29
C ARG A 228 -9.61 50.47 -35.49
N MET A 229 -8.84 49.38 -35.54
CA MET A 229 -7.99 49.08 -36.69
C MET A 229 -8.81 48.98 -37.98
N HIS A 230 -9.95 48.29 -37.94
CA HIS A 230 -10.84 48.15 -39.09
C HIS A 230 -11.43 49.49 -39.53
N GLN A 231 -11.79 50.38 -38.60
CA GLN A 231 -12.24 51.73 -38.93
C GLN A 231 -11.13 52.57 -39.59
N ASP A 232 -9.91 52.51 -39.08
CA ASP A 232 -8.77 53.24 -39.66
C ASP A 232 -8.39 52.69 -41.04
N GLU A 233 -8.41 51.36 -41.23
CA GLU A 233 -8.22 50.74 -42.55
C GLU A 233 -9.30 51.15 -43.53
N LYS A 234 -10.58 51.12 -43.10
CA LYS A 234 -11.69 51.58 -43.92
C LYS A 234 -11.52 53.04 -44.34
N ARG A 235 -11.12 53.93 -43.41
CA ARG A 235 -10.84 55.34 -43.73
C ARG A 235 -9.71 55.48 -44.75
N LYS A 236 -8.59 54.77 -44.58
CA LYS A 236 -7.47 54.77 -45.54
C LYS A 236 -7.86 54.27 -46.92
N VAL A 237 -8.71 53.23 -47.00
CA VAL A 237 -9.20 52.71 -48.27
C VAL A 237 -10.13 53.73 -48.93
N GLU A 238 -10.96 54.43 -48.16
CA GLU A 238 -11.87 55.45 -48.65
C GLU A 238 -11.14 56.71 -49.12
N GLU A 239 -10.10 57.16 -48.42
CA GLU A 239 -9.18 58.22 -48.85
C GLU A 239 -8.51 57.84 -50.19
N LYS A 240 -7.90 56.66 -50.28
CA LYS A 240 -7.30 56.18 -51.54
C LYS A 240 -8.29 56.09 -52.69
N ARG A 241 -9.55 55.73 -52.40
CA ARG A 241 -10.62 55.70 -53.40
C ARG A 241 -10.95 57.11 -53.89
N GLN A 242 -11.04 58.09 -52.99
CA GLN A 242 -11.26 59.49 -53.35
C GLN A 242 -10.12 60.03 -54.22
N ASP A 243 -8.87 59.79 -53.83
CA ASP A 243 -7.70 60.19 -54.61
C ASP A 243 -7.73 59.60 -56.03
N LEU A 244 -8.04 58.30 -56.17
CA LEU A 244 -8.17 57.63 -57.46
C LEU A 244 -9.34 58.19 -58.30
N ASP A 245 -10.47 58.50 -57.68
CA ASP A 245 -11.62 59.12 -58.35
C ASP A 245 -11.27 60.55 -58.82
N GLU A 246 -10.51 61.32 -58.04
CA GLU A 246 -10.00 62.64 -58.42
C GLU A 246 -9.00 62.57 -59.59
N GLU A 247 -8.05 61.65 -59.53
CA GLU A 247 -7.10 61.38 -60.63
C GLU A 247 -7.84 60.96 -61.91
N MET A 248 -8.83 60.07 -61.79
CA MET A 248 -9.64 59.62 -62.93
C MET A 248 -10.46 60.77 -63.53
N ASN A 249 -11.03 61.64 -62.70
CA ASN A 249 -11.74 62.85 -63.15
C ASN A 249 -10.79 63.86 -63.82
N ALA A 250 -9.59 64.06 -63.29
CA ALA A 250 -8.57 64.90 -63.90
C ALA A 250 -8.09 64.34 -65.25
N PHE A 251 -7.89 63.02 -65.33
CA PHE A 251 -7.56 62.32 -66.57
C PHE A 251 -8.67 62.48 -67.61
N ASN A 252 -9.93 62.27 -67.23
CA ASN A 252 -11.08 62.47 -68.13
C ASN A 252 -11.21 63.92 -68.61
N ARG A 253 -10.96 64.92 -67.75
CA ARG A 253 -10.92 66.34 -68.16
C ARG A 253 -9.81 66.62 -69.17
N LYS A 254 -8.61 66.08 -68.96
CA LYS A 254 -7.50 66.19 -69.92
C LYS A 254 -7.81 65.49 -71.23
N LYS A 255 -8.42 64.31 -71.18
CA LYS A 255 -8.87 63.57 -72.37
C LYS A 255 -9.88 64.37 -73.18
N MET A 256 -10.92 64.90 -72.52
CA MET A 256 -11.92 65.77 -73.15
C MET A 256 -11.28 67.03 -73.76
N ALA A 257 -10.36 67.70 -73.05
CA ALA A 257 -9.66 68.87 -73.59
C ALA A 257 -8.80 68.54 -74.83
N SER A 258 -8.14 67.38 -74.83
CA SER A 258 -7.36 66.87 -75.98
C SER A 258 -8.26 66.52 -77.17
N GLU A 259 -9.42 65.90 -76.92
CA GLU A 259 -10.42 65.60 -77.96
C GLU A 259 -11.05 66.90 -78.53
N THR A 260 -11.27 67.93 -77.72
CA THR A 260 -11.73 69.24 -78.21
C THR A 260 -10.65 69.99 -79.00
N LEU A 261 -9.36 69.82 -78.64
CA LEU A 261 -8.21 70.35 -79.38
C LEU A 261 -7.96 69.62 -80.71
N SER A 262 -8.26 68.32 -80.79
CA SER A 262 -8.22 67.57 -82.06
C SER A 262 -9.37 67.93 -82.99
N LEU A 263 -10.54 68.31 -82.46
CA LEU A 263 -11.67 68.87 -83.23
C LEU A 263 -11.48 70.35 -83.64
N SER A 264 -10.49 71.06 -83.12
CA SER A 264 -10.24 72.49 -83.41
C SER A 264 -8.93 72.79 -84.14
N GLN A 265 -8.23 71.77 -84.67
CA GLN A 265 -7.17 71.99 -85.66
C GLN A 265 -7.72 72.00 -87.10
N PRO A 266 -7.72 73.14 -87.81
CA PRO A 266 -7.83 73.16 -89.26
C PRO A 266 -6.47 72.75 -89.86
N LEU A 267 -6.37 71.54 -90.41
CA LEU A 267 -5.22 71.20 -91.24
C LEU A 267 -5.37 71.88 -92.61
N LYS A 268 -4.51 72.88 -92.74
CA LYS A 268 -4.32 73.81 -93.85
C LYS A 268 -4.15 73.08 -95.19
N LYS A 269 -4.77 73.67 -96.22
CA LYS A 269 -4.24 73.69 -97.60
C LYS A 269 -2.80 74.19 -97.54
N ASP A 270 -1.84 73.36 -97.93
CA ASP A 270 -0.60 73.84 -98.53
C ASP A 270 -0.65 73.58 -100.04
N LYS A 271 -0.36 74.63 -100.80
CA LYS A 271 -0.36 74.73 -102.25
C LYS A 271 1.04 75.19 -102.65
N LYS A 272 1.62 74.55 -103.68
CA LYS A 272 2.97 74.65 -104.28
C LYS A 272 3.93 73.58 -103.73
N ASN A 273 4.57 72.74 -104.54
CA ASN A 273 4.81 72.71 -105.99
C ASN A 273 4.90 71.26 -106.46
#